data_AF-A0A7J6PSR0-F1
#
_entry.id   AF-A0A7J6PSR0-F1
#
_cell.length_a   1.000
_cell.length_b   1.000
_cell.length_c   1.000
_cell.angle_alpha   90.00
_cell.angle_beta   90.00
_cell.angle_gamma   90.00
#
_symmetry.space_group_name_H-M   'P 1'
#
loop_
_entity.id
_entity.type
_entity.pdbx_description
1 polymer ?
#
loop_
_entity_poly.entity_id
_entity_poly.type
_entity_poly.pdbx_seq_one_letter_code
_entity_poly.pdbx_strand_id
1 'polypeptide(L)'
;MICPELLLSTLVGAVDPLADYEAMYIHGAIQFTDYVGYGSSFECSGYVEGVEPQQPSWVIVMDALHFGQHSAHQATQHVLRELNKCHIALTAPGLPDGVAFATGNWGCGVFGGDPQLKSILQVGWVPRTSGSSHTNVVVEVTLSYWLADSAALMWTRNR
;
A
#
# COMPACT_ATOMS: atom_id res chain seq x y z
N MET A 1 -15.54 2.07 -5.33
CA MET A 1 -15.03 1.82 -3.96
C MET A 1 -15.29 0.36 -3.67
N ILE A 2 -14.24 -0.45 -3.52
CA ILE A 2 -14.35 -1.91 -3.50
C ILE A 2 -14.62 -2.52 -2.12
N CYS A 3 -14.09 -1.90 -1.05
CA CYS A 3 -14.24 -2.35 0.34
C CYS A 3 -14.84 -1.18 1.18
N PRO A 4 -16.17 -1.13 1.39
CA PRO A 4 -16.84 0.00 2.04
C PRO A 4 -16.49 0.16 3.52
N GLU A 5 -16.09 -0.88 4.23
CA GLU A 5 -15.64 -0.81 5.64
C GLU A 5 -14.43 0.11 5.80
N LEU A 6 -13.59 0.22 4.76
CA LEU A 6 -12.42 1.10 4.79
C LEU A 6 -12.80 2.58 4.82
N LEU A 7 -14.06 2.95 4.53
CA LEU A 7 -14.52 4.34 4.72
C LEU A 7 -14.43 4.78 6.18
N LEU A 8 -14.60 3.86 7.13
CA LEU A 8 -14.46 4.16 8.54
C LEU A 8 -13.05 4.66 8.87
N SER A 9 -12.04 4.13 8.18
CA SER A 9 -10.65 4.58 8.31
C SER A 9 -10.46 6.03 7.86
N THR A 10 -11.17 6.44 6.80
CA THR A 10 -11.16 7.83 6.31
C THR A 10 -11.87 8.75 7.30
N LEU A 11 -12.99 8.30 7.87
CA LEU A 11 -13.71 9.08 8.89
C LEU A 11 -12.85 9.30 10.15
N VAL A 12 -12.20 8.25 10.65
CA VAL A 12 -11.29 8.34 11.80
C VAL A 12 -10.12 9.27 11.47
N GLY A 13 -9.46 9.07 10.33
CA GLY A 13 -8.34 9.92 9.90
C GLY A 13 -8.71 11.38 9.61
N ALA A 14 -9.97 11.66 9.31
CA ALA A 14 -10.46 13.04 9.15
C ALA A 14 -10.62 13.77 10.50
N VAL A 15 -10.85 13.03 11.58
CA VAL A 15 -10.95 13.58 12.94
C VAL A 15 -9.58 13.68 13.58
N ASP A 16 -8.74 12.65 13.40
CA ASP A 16 -7.39 12.56 13.96
C ASP A 16 -6.42 12.03 12.89
N PRO A 17 -5.77 12.93 12.12
CA PRO A 17 -4.83 12.53 11.08
C PRO A 17 -3.61 11.81 11.65
N LEU A 18 -3.11 10.81 10.93
CA LEU A 18 -1.92 10.05 11.35
C LEU A 18 -0.71 10.99 11.55
N ALA A 19 -0.14 10.98 12.76
CA ALA A 19 1.11 11.67 13.02
C ALA A 19 2.29 10.99 12.30
N ASP A 20 3.45 11.66 12.23
CA ASP A 20 4.65 11.14 11.55
C ASP A 20 5.11 9.76 12.06
N TYR A 21 4.78 9.41 13.31
CA TYR A 21 5.14 8.14 13.94
C TYR A 21 3.95 7.16 14.11
N GLU A 22 2.90 7.33 13.32
CA GLU A 22 1.69 6.51 13.40
C GLU A 22 1.34 5.86 12.06
N ALA A 23 0.75 4.68 12.15
CA ALA A 23 0.15 3.95 11.05
C ALA A 23 -1.12 3.26 11.56
N MET A 24 -2.08 2.99 10.67
CA MET A 24 -3.34 2.34 11.02
C MET A 24 -3.42 0.96 10.37
N TYR A 25 -3.88 -0.02 11.14
CA TYR A 25 -3.98 -1.42 10.74
C TYR A 25 -5.43 -1.84 10.74
N ILE A 26 -5.90 -2.34 9.60
CA ILE A 26 -7.27 -2.77 9.42
C ILE A 26 -7.26 -4.24 9.04
N HIS A 27 -7.91 -5.06 9.84
CA HIS A 27 -8.02 -6.50 9.61
C HIS A 27 -9.46 -6.85 9.20
N GLY A 28 -9.59 -7.80 8.27
CA GLY A 28 -10.90 -8.36 7.89
C GLY A 28 -11.75 -7.49 6.97
N ALA A 29 -11.16 -6.48 6.33
CA ALA A 29 -11.83 -5.78 5.23
C ALA A 29 -12.04 -6.74 4.06
N ILE A 30 -13.24 -6.77 3.49
CA ILE A 30 -13.59 -7.64 2.37
C ILE A 30 -13.97 -6.79 1.15
N GLN A 31 -13.72 -7.34 -0.04
CA GLN A 31 -14.11 -6.72 -1.30
C GLN A 31 -15.55 -7.11 -1.65
N PHE A 32 -16.43 -6.12 -1.79
CA PHE A 32 -17.83 -6.31 -2.18
C PHE A 32 -18.09 -6.04 -3.66
N THR A 33 -17.34 -5.10 -4.23
CA THR A 33 -17.52 -4.70 -5.63
C THR A 33 -16.23 -4.79 -6.40
N ASP A 34 -16.36 -5.01 -7.69
CA ASP A 34 -15.24 -4.97 -8.64
C ASP A 34 -15.26 -3.65 -9.43
N TYR A 35 -14.15 -3.34 -10.09
CA TYR A 35 -14.03 -2.10 -10.86
C TYR A 35 -13.08 -2.22 -12.06
N VAL A 36 -13.24 -1.31 -13.01
CA VAL A 36 -12.31 -1.10 -14.11
C VAL A 36 -11.89 0.37 -14.18
N GLY A 37 -10.72 0.62 -14.76
CA GLY A 37 -10.18 1.97 -14.92
C GLY A 37 -9.73 2.65 -13.63
N TYR A 38 -9.29 3.90 -13.75
CA TYR A 38 -8.77 4.70 -12.63
C TYR A 38 -8.99 6.18 -12.88
N GLY A 39 -9.09 6.98 -11.82
CA GLY A 39 -9.29 8.43 -11.93
C GLY A 39 -10.58 8.76 -12.68
N SER A 40 -10.47 9.50 -13.79
CA SER A 40 -11.64 9.88 -14.61
C SER A 40 -12.27 8.72 -15.38
N SER A 41 -11.57 7.61 -15.56
CA SER A 41 -12.10 6.41 -16.24
C SER A 41 -12.59 5.34 -15.28
N PHE A 42 -12.69 5.66 -13.98
CA PHE A 42 -13.13 4.70 -12.97
C PHE A 42 -14.60 4.33 -13.19
N GLU A 43 -14.87 3.03 -13.23
CA GLU A 43 -16.21 2.46 -13.35
C GLU A 43 -16.36 1.24 -12.44
N CYS A 44 -17.45 1.19 -11.65
CA CYS A 44 -17.79 0.02 -10.85
C CYS A 44 -18.34 -1.07 -11.78
N SER A 45 -17.68 -2.23 -11.84
CA SER A 45 -18.03 -3.32 -12.77
C SER A 45 -19.06 -4.30 -12.22
N GLY A 46 -19.43 -4.18 -10.94
CA GLY A 46 -20.51 -4.95 -10.33
C GLY A 46 -20.18 -5.50 -8.95
N TYR A 47 -21.06 -6.36 -8.45
CA TYR A 47 -20.89 -7.07 -7.17
C TYR A 47 -20.05 -8.33 -7.35
N VAL A 48 -19.20 -8.63 -6.36
CA VAL A 48 -18.43 -9.87 -6.33
C VAL A 48 -19.31 -10.96 -5.72
N GLU A 49 -19.77 -11.92 -6.52
CA GLU A 49 -20.52 -13.07 -6.01
C GLU A 49 -19.63 -14.03 -5.21
N GLY A 50 -20.19 -14.65 -4.17
CA GLY A 50 -19.48 -15.68 -3.40
C GLY A 50 -18.30 -15.14 -2.61
N VAL A 51 -18.47 -13.98 -1.94
CA VAL A 51 -17.50 -13.47 -0.95
C VAL A 51 -17.43 -14.43 0.23
N GLU A 52 -16.77 -15.56 0.04
CA GLU A 52 -16.23 -16.34 1.13
C GLU A 52 -15.27 -15.44 1.91
N PRO A 53 -15.15 -15.57 3.24
CA PRO A 53 -14.11 -14.89 4.00
C PRO A 53 -12.77 -15.27 3.37
N GLN A 54 -12.23 -14.40 2.52
CA GLN A 54 -10.88 -14.58 2.00
C GLN A 54 -9.95 -14.65 3.21
N GLN A 55 -8.81 -15.32 3.03
CA GLN A 55 -7.79 -15.34 4.08
C GLN A 55 -7.58 -13.94 4.66
N PRO A 56 -7.41 -13.79 5.98
CA PRO A 56 -7.42 -12.49 6.65
C PRO A 56 -6.41 -11.56 5.97
N SER A 57 -6.93 -10.59 5.21
CA SER A 57 -6.13 -9.54 4.59
C SER A 57 -5.96 -8.40 5.57
N TRP A 58 -4.71 -8.02 5.77
CA TRP A 58 -4.34 -6.83 6.51
C TRP A 58 -4.21 -5.67 5.52
N VAL A 59 -4.88 -4.57 5.80
CA VAL A 59 -4.67 -3.30 5.11
C VAL A 59 -3.91 -2.38 6.06
N ILE A 60 -2.73 -1.95 5.63
CA ILE A 60 -1.90 -1.00 6.36
C ILE A 60 -2.09 0.37 5.71
N VAL A 61 -2.54 1.34 6.50
CA VAL A 61 -2.73 2.73 6.08
C VAL A 61 -1.57 3.57 6.60
N MET A 62 -0.81 4.13 5.66
CA MET A 62 0.30 5.04 5.95
C MET A 62 0.32 6.19 4.93
N ASP A 63 0.51 7.41 5.41
CA ASP A 63 0.48 8.63 4.61
C ASP A 63 1.89 9.04 4.15
N ALA A 64 2.01 9.46 2.89
CA ALA A 64 3.25 10.02 2.33
C ALA A 64 3.29 11.55 2.47
N LEU A 65 4.49 12.13 2.47
CA LEU A 65 4.63 13.58 2.35
C LEU A 65 4.20 14.04 0.95
N HIS A 66 3.63 15.23 0.89
CA HIS A 66 3.23 15.87 -0.35
C HIS A 66 4.32 16.84 -0.82
N PHE A 67 5.06 16.45 -1.87
CA PHE A 67 6.14 17.23 -2.49
C PHE A 67 5.65 18.17 -3.60
N GLY A 68 4.37 18.11 -3.97
CA GLY A 68 3.79 18.93 -5.03
C GLY A 68 4.45 18.69 -6.39
N GLN A 69 4.51 19.72 -7.24
CA GLN A 69 5.11 19.62 -8.58
C GLN A 69 6.64 19.63 -8.60
N HIS A 70 7.29 19.68 -7.43
CA HIS A 70 8.75 19.81 -7.33
C HIS A 70 9.36 18.62 -6.57
N SER A 71 9.49 17.50 -7.27
CA SER A 71 10.14 16.26 -6.76
C SER A 71 11.66 16.38 -6.58
N ALA A 72 12.29 17.42 -7.12
CA ALA A 72 13.75 17.49 -7.28
C ALA A 72 14.55 17.62 -5.97
N HIS A 73 13.91 17.98 -4.85
CA HIS A 73 14.62 18.25 -3.58
C HIS A 73 13.95 17.57 -2.38
N GLN A 74 13.95 16.23 -2.35
CA GLN A 74 13.63 15.48 -1.15
C GLN A 74 14.80 15.56 -0.17
N ALA A 75 14.81 16.61 0.66
CA ALA A 75 15.83 16.82 1.70
C ALA A 75 15.92 15.61 2.65
N THR A 76 17.11 15.42 3.26
CA THR A 76 17.41 14.29 4.16
C THR A 76 16.34 14.06 5.23
N GLN A 77 15.80 15.14 5.82
CA GLN A 77 14.73 15.07 6.82
C GLN A 77 13.44 14.42 6.28
N HIS A 78 13.09 14.68 5.03
CA HIS A 78 11.91 14.08 4.39
C HIS A 78 12.16 12.60 4.10
N VAL A 79 13.35 12.26 3.63
CA VAL A 79 13.76 10.85 3.43
C VAL A 79 13.69 10.08 4.74
N LEU A 80 14.19 10.64 5.84
CA LEU A 80 14.12 10.04 7.16
C LEU A 80 12.69 9.88 7.66
N ARG A 81 11.82 10.88 7.45
CA ARG A 81 10.40 10.78 7.80
C ARG A 81 9.72 9.66 7.04
N GLU A 82 9.91 9.59 5.73
CA GLU A 82 9.32 8.55 4.86
C GLU A 82 9.84 7.16 5.23
N LEU A 83 11.13 7.04 5.57
CA LEU A 83 11.73 5.81 6.07
C LEU A 83 11.11 5.38 7.41
N ASN A 84 10.96 6.32 8.36
CA ASN A 84 10.35 6.04 9.66
C ASN A 84 8.87 5.68 9.54
N LYS A 85 8.16 6.28 8.58
CA LYS A 85 6.76 5.93 8.30
C LYS A 85 6.65 4.49 7.77
N CYS A 86 7.49 4.10 6.80
CA CYS A 86 7.61 2.70 6.36
C CYS A 86 7.99 1.78 7.53
N HIS A 87 8.88 2.25 8.42
CA HIS A 87 9.33 1.49 9.57
C HIS A 87 8.16 1.04 10.42
N ILE A 88 7.44 2.02 10.94
CA ILE A 88 6.33 1.80 11.86
C ILE A 88 5.24 0.97 11.18
N ALA A 89 4.91 1.30 9.94
CA ALA A 89 3.93 0.57 9.13
C ALA A 89 4.22 -0.94 9.06
N LEU A 90 5.49 -1.34 8.96
CA LEU A 90 5.90 -2.72 8.70
C LEU A 90 6.37 -3.51 9.93
N THR A 91 6.53 -2.86 11.08
CA THR A 91 6.92 -3.54 12.33
C THR A 91 5.91 -3.42 13.46
N ALA A 92 4.65 -3.13 13.15
CA ALA A 92 3.64 -3.13 14.19
C ALA A 92 3.51 -4.50 14.87
N PRO A 93 3.38 -4.51 16.21
CA PRO A 93 3.09 -5.73 16.94
C PRO A 93 1.72 -6.26 16.52
N GLY A 94 1.66 -7.55 16.17
CA GLY A 94 0.43 -8.21 15.74
C GLY A 94 0.29 -8.42 14.23
N LEU A 95 1.22 -7.89 13.42
CA LEU A 95 1.34 -8.32 12.04
C LEU A 95 1.81 -9.78 11.97
N PRO A 96 1.26 -10.60 11.06
CA PRO A 96 1.67 -11.98 10.89
C PRO A 96 3.09 -12.08 10.31
N ASP A 97 3.92 -12.92 10.92
CA ASP A 97 5.28 -13.19 10.45
C ASP A 97 5.27 -13.89 9.08
N GLY A 98 6.27 -13.57 8.24
CA GLY A 98 6.49 -14.25 6.96
C GLY A 98 5.43 -13.99 5.89
N VAL A 99 4.51 -13.04 6.10
CA VAL A 99 3.52 -12.64 5.10
C VAL A 99 4.13 -11.65 4.11
N ALA A 100 3.78 -11.82 2.84
CA ALA A 100 4.30 -10.94 1.81
C ALA A 100 3.70 -9.53 1.95
N PHE A 101 4.56 -8.50 1.85
CA PHE A 101 4.10 -7.12 1.80
C PHE A 101 3.88 -6.71 0.34
N ALA A 102 2.63 -6.48 -0.02
CA ALA A 102 2.24 -5.97 -1.34
C ALA A 102 2.11 -4.46 -1.28
N THR A 103 2.88 -3.75 -2.10
CA THR A 103 2.87 -2.28 -2.19
C THR A 103 3.19 -1.81 -3.60
N GLY A 104 3.26 -0.50 -3.83
CA GLY A 104 3.66 0.06 -5.13
C GLY A 104 4.22 1.48 -5.06
N ASN A 105 3.78 2.33 -5.97
CA ASN A 105 4.21 3.73 -6.13
C ASN A 105 3.67 4.67 -5.02
N TRP A 106 3.90 4.32 -3.76
CA TRP A 106 3.42 5.06 -2.60
C TRP A 106 3.89 6.53 -2.63
N GLY A 107 2.93 7.46 -2.64
CA GLY A 107 3.20 8.90 -2.66
C GLY A 107 3.77 9.47 -3.95
N CYS A 108 3.80 8.72 -5.06
CA CYS A 108 4.44 9.16 -6.31
C CYS A 108 3.50 9.80 -7.33
N GLY A 109 2.17 9.67 -7.14
CA GLY A 109 1.16 10.27 -8.01
C GLY A 109 0.95 11.75 -7.66
N VAL A 110 -0.24 12.08 -7.17
CA VAL A 110 -0.62 13.45 -6.76
C VAL A 110 0.39 14.07 -5.78
N PHE A 111 1.06 13.25 -4.96
CA PHE A 111 1.99 13.71 -3.93
C PHE A 111 3.40 13.98 -4.45
N GLY A 112 3.71 13.64 -5.70
CA GLY A 112 4.94 14.05 -6.37
C GLY A 112 6.25 13.46 -5.83
N GLY A 113 6.19 12.36 -5.07
CA GLY A 113 7.39 11.62 -4.65
C GLY A 113 8.08 10.94 -5.83
N ASP A 114 9.41 10.79 -5.74
CA ASP A 114 10.17 10.04 -6.73
C ASP A 114 9.93 8.51 -6.59
N PRO A 115 9.46 7.81 -7.65
CA PRO A 115 9.19 6.37 -7.58
C PRO A 115 10.41 5.52 -7.23
N GLN A 116 11.60 5.90 -7.71
CA GLN A 116 12.82 5.13 -7.47
C GLN A 116 13.22 5.23 -6.00
N LEU A 117 13.26 6.44 -5.45
CA LEU A 117 13.52 6.65 -4.03
C LEU A 117 12.48 5.94 -3.17
N LYS A 118 11.18 6.08 -3.48
CA LYS A 118 10.10 5.46 -2.72
C LYS A 118 10.17 3.93 -2.74
N SER A 119 10.55 3.32 -3.86
CA SER A 119 10.78 1.87 -3.91
C SER A 119 11.94 1.42 -3.01
N ILE A 120 13.05 2.16 -3.01
CA ILE A 120 14.21 1.88 -2.15
C ILE A 120 13.83 1.98 -0.67
N LEU A 121 13.06 3.01 -0.29
CA LEU A 121 12.62 3.22 1.08
C LEU A 121 11.71 2.09 1.58
N GLN A 122 10.82 1.57 0.73
CA GLN A 122 9.92 0.47 1.07
C GLN A 122 10.66 -0.87 1.23
N VAL A 123 11.64 -1.16 0.36
CA VAL A 123 12.43 -2.40 0.42
C VAL A 123 13.48 -2.35 1.54
N GLY A 124 14.06 -1.19 1.79
CA GLY A 124 15.13 -1.01 2.77
C GLY A 124 14.74 -1.34 4.22
N TRP A 125 13.45 -1.27 4.53
CA TRP A 125 12.95 -1.53 5.88
C TRP A 125 12.50 -2.97 6.14
N VAL A 126 12.24 -3.77 5.11
CA VAL A 126 11.67 -5.11 5.26
C VAL A 126 12.48 -5.91 6.31
N PRO A 127 11.86 -6.32 7.44
CA PRO A 127 12.57 -7.04 8.48
C PRO A 127 13.09 -8.36 7.90
N ARG A 128 14.41 -8.45 7.75
CA ARG A 128 15.10 -9.70 7.44
C ARG A 128 15.16 -10.50 8.74
N THR A 129 14.17 -11.34 8.98
CA THR A 129 14.23 -12.28 10.11
C THR A 129 15.43 -13.20 9.91
N SER A 130 16.35 -13.21 10.87
CA SER A 130 17.61 -13.98 10.81
C SER A 130 17.42 -15.47 11.07
N GLY A 131 16.21 -16.03 10.96
CA GLY A 131 15.92 -17.38 11.45
C GLY A 131 14.80 -18.19 10.80
N SER A 132 13.92 -17.64 9.95
CA SER A 132 12.90 -18.43 9.24
C SER A 132 12.34 -17.69 8.03
N SER A 133 12.24 -18.42 6.91
CA SER A 133 11.56 -18.14 5.63
C SER A 133 11.30 -16.66 5.28
N HIS A 134 12.13 -16.14 4.37
CA HIS A 134 11.97 -14.94 3.56
C HIS A 134 10.60 -14.24 3.63
N THR A 135 10.55 -13.06 4.28
CA THR A 135 9.48 -12.09 4.05
C THR A 135 9.61 -11.59 2.61
N ASN A 136 8.77 -12.09 1.72
CA ASN A 136 8.77 -11.65 0.33
C ASN A 136 8.11 -10.27 0.25
N VAL A 137 8.78 -9.29 -0.33
CA VAL A 137 8.14 -8.00 -0.61
C VAL A 137 7.96 -7.85 -2.10
N VAL A 138 6.69 -7.67 -2.47
CA VAL A 138 6.28 -7.44 -3.83
C VAL A 138 5.99 -5.94 -3.93
N VAL A 139 7.00 -5.20 -4.40
CA VAL A 139 6.82 -3.80 -4.78
C VAL A 139 6.42 -3.78 -6.25
N GLU A 140 5.16 -3.47 -6.52
CA GLU A 140 4.73 -3.15 -7.88
C GLU A 140 5.10 -1.70 -8.19
N VAL A 141 6.31 -1.50 -8.71
CA VAL A 141 6.69 -0.21 -9.28
C VAL A 141 6.01 -0.11 -10.64
N THR A 142 4.84 0.54 -10.71
CA THR A 142 4.19 0.85 -11.99
C THR A 142 5.03 1.91 -12.70
N LEU A 143 6.07 1.47 -13.43
CA LEU A 143 6.79 2.31 -14.37
C LEU A 143 5.90 2.46 -15.59
N SER A 144 5.26 3.63 -15.72
CA SER A 144 4.57 4.12 -16.94
C SER A 144 3.58 3.14 -17.60
N TYR A 145 2.28 3.25 -17.27
CA TYR A 145 1.06 3.01 -18.07
C TYR A 145 0.92 1.81 -19.05
N TRP A 146 1.84 0.86 -19.18
CA TRP A 146 1.76 -0.17 -20.24
C TRP A 146 1.79 -1.63 -19.77
N LEU A 147 1.80 -1.92 -18.46
CA LEU A 147 1.84 -3.31 -17.96
C LEU A 147 0.99 -3.56 -16.70
N ALA A 148 -0.07 -2.78 -16.48
CA ALA A 148 -1.03 -3.06 -15.39
C ALA A 148 -1.82 -4.38 -15.62
N ASP A 149 -1.91 -4.86 -16.88
CA ASP A 149 -2.63 -6.08 -17.21
C ASP A 149 -1.84 -7.39 -16.94
N SER A 150 -0.54 -7.33 -16.65
CA SER A 150 0.26 -8.56 -16.52
C SER A 150 0.43 -9.07 -15.08
N ALA A 151 0.32 -8.22 -14.06
CA ALA A 151 0.54 -8.63 -12.67
C ALA A 151 -0.71 -9.27 -12.02
N ALA A 152 -1.91 -8.76 -12.31
CA ALA A 152 -3.17 -9.41 -11.89
C ALA A 152 -3.34 -10.81 -12.52
N LEU A 153 -2.78 -11.01 -13.71
CA LEU A 153 -2.75 -12.30 -14.41
C LEU A 153 -1.65 -13.26 -13.91
N MET A 154 -0.64 -12.78 -13.17
CA MET A 154 0.46 -13.63 -12.68
C MET A 154 0.13 -14.31 -11.34
N TRP A 155 -0.74 -13.72 -10.51
CA TRP A 155 -1.23 -14.34 -9.27
C TRP A 155 -2.41 -15.31 -9.50
N THR A 156 -3.18 -15.11 -10.57
CA THR A 156 -4.31 -16.01 -10.92
C THR A 156 -3.88 -17.26 -11.69
N ARG A 157 -2.64 -17.34 -12.19
CA ARG A 157 -2.16 -18.46 -13.03
C ARG A 157 -1.37 -19.55 -12.31
N ASN A 158 -1.07 -19.41 -11.02
CA ASN A 158 -0.33 -20.43 -10.26
C ASN A 158 -1.12 -20.93 -9.03
N ARG A 159 -2.33 -21.44 -9.29
CA ARG A 159 -2.93 -22.51 -8.51
C ARG A 159 -3.30 -23.66 -9.44
#